data_AF-A0A2L2Z093-F1
#
_entry.id   AF-A0A2L2Z093-F1
#
_cell.length_a   1.000
_cell.length_b   1.000
_cell.length_c   1.000
_cell.angle_alpha   90.00
_cell.angle_beta   90.00
_cell.angle_gamma   90.00
#
_symmetry.space_group_name_H-M   'P 1'
#
loop_
_entity.id
_entity.type
_entity.pdbx_description
1 polymer ?
#
loop_
_entity_poly.entity_id
_entity_poly.type
_entity_poly.pdbx_seq_one_letter_code
_entity_poly.pdbx_strand_id
1 'polypeptide(L)'
;AHMYMLRVWGGGIYETDHFYETADRLGILIWQDFMFACSLYPTDDDFIASVSTEITQQVRRLQHHASIAVWAGNNEIIISWVQR
;
A
#
# COMPACT_ATOMS: atom_id res chain seq x y z
N ALA A 1 -20.87 8.77 -8.57
CA ALA A 1 -19.76 8.62 -9.54
C ALA A 1 -19.66 7.15 -9.94
N HIS A 2 -19.36 6.84 -11.20
CA HIS A 2 -19.22 5.46 -11.71
C HIS A 2 -17.76 5.00 -11.57
N MET A 3 -17.32 4.73 -10.34
CA MET A 3 -15.93 4.35 -10.03
C MET A 3 -15.81 2.82 -9.87
N TYR A 4 -14.77 2.24 -10.46
CA TYR A 4 -14.49 0.80 -10.41
C TYR A 4 -13.17 0.47 -9.71
N MET A 5 -12.33 1.48 -9.46
CA MET A 5 -11.03 1.30 -8.82
C MET A 5 -10.70 2.53 -7.96
N LEU A 6 -10.12 2.28 -6.79
CA LEU A 6 -9.57 3.29 -5.90
C LEU A 6 -8.11 2.97 -5.60
N ARG A 7 -7.31 4.01 -5.37
CA ARG A 7 -5.93 3.87 -4.95
C ARG A 7 -5.80 4.31 -3.50
N VAL A 8 -5.38 3.39 -2.63
CA VAL A 8 -4.98 3.69 -1.26
C VAL A 8 -3.54 4.19 -1.33
N TRP A 9 -3.37 5.50 -1.18
CA TRP A 9 -2.11 6.19 -1.37
C TRP A 9 -1.15 5.97 -0.19
N GLY A 10 0.13 5.71 -0.51
CA GLY A 10 1.17 5.32 0.45
C GLY A 10 1.66 6.40 1.42
N GLY A 11 1.12 7.62 1.40
CA GLY A 11 1.38 8.58 2.48
C GLY A 11 0.22 8.71 3.48
N GLY A 12 -0.81 7.87 3.31
CA GLY A 12 -1.90 7.72 4.27
C GLY A 12 -1.59 6.63 5.29
N ILE A 13 -2.56 5.75 5.51
CA ILE A 13 -2.46 4.58 6.39
C ILE A 13 -2.95 3.34 5.66
N TYR A 14 -2.59 2.15 6.16
CA TYR A 14 -3.33 0.95 5.80
C TYR A 14 -4.74 1.06 6.37
N GLU A 15 -5.74 0.95 5.51
CA GLU A 15 -7.12 1.17 5.92
C GLU A 15 -7.63 0.04 6.85
N THR A 16 -8.77 0.30 7.47
CA THR A 16 -9.46 -0.67 8.34
C THR A 16 -9.95 -1.89 7.55
N ASP A 17 -10.14 -3.04 8.21
CA ASP A 17 -10.70 -4.24 7.56
C ASP A 17 -12.06 -3.94 6.92
N HIS A 18 -12.89 -3.12 7.59
CA HIS A 18 -14.19 -2.69 7.08
C HIS A 18 -14.12 -2.00 5.70
N PHE A 19 -13.05 -1.26 5.42
CA PHE A 19 -12.84 -0.62 4.13
C PHE A 19 -12.69 -1.66 3.02
N TYR A 20 -11.83 -2.65 3.21
CA TYR A 20 -11.57 -3.70 2.22
C TYR A 20 -12.74 -4.65 2.07
N GLU A 21 -13.42 -5.01 3.17
CA GLU A 21 -14.67 -5.79 3.13
C GLU A 21 -15.76 -5.06 2.32
N THR A 22 -15.85 -3.75 2.46
CA THR A 22 -16.80 -2.94 1.70
C THR A 22 -16.42 -2.89 0.23
N ALA A 23 -15.13 -2.74 -0.08
CA ALA A 23 -14.62 -2.77 -1.46
C ALA A 23 -14.91 -4.13 -2.12
N ASP A 24 -14.68 -5.24 -1.41
CA ASP A 24 -15.02 -6.59 -1.86
C ASP A 24 -16.51 -6.72 -2.20
N ARG A 25 -17.38 -6.25 -1.31
CA ARG A 25 -18.85 -6.32 -1.49
C ARG A 25 -19.36 -5.45 -2.64
N LEU A 26 -18.73 -4.30 -2.85
CA LEU A 26 -19.12 -3.36 -3.91
C LEU A 26 -18.47 -3.68 -5.26
N GLY A 27 -17.51 -4.62 -5.29
CA GLY A 27 -16.74 -4.93 -6.49
C GLY A 27 -15.82 -3.79 -6.93
N ILE A 28 -15.33 -2.99 -5.98
CA ILE A 28 -14.39 -1.90 -6.25
C ILE A 28 -12.98 -2.44 -6.08
N LEU A 29 -12.16 -2.31 -7.13
CA LEU A 29 -10.77 -2.73 -7.08
C LEU A 29 -9.93 -1.74 -6.28
N ILE A 30 -8.95 -2.25 -5.54
CA ILE A 30 -8.02 -1.48 -4.73
C ILE A 30 -6.61 -1.64 -5.30
N TRP A 31 -6.02 -0.52 -5.69
CA TRP A 31 -4.58 -0.39 -5.83
C TRP A 31 -4.01 -0.01 -4.47
N GLN A 32 -3.24 -0.91 -3.86
CA GLN A 32 -2.70 -0.73 -2.52
C GLN A 32 -1.21 -0.36 -2.58
N ASP A 33 -0.87 0.86 -2.18
CA ASP A 33 0.53 1.21 -1.89
C ASP A 33 0.95 0.68 -0.51
N PHE A 34 2.23 0.40 -0.29
CA PHE A 34 2.82 0.40 1.04
C PHE A 34 3.04 1.84 1.52
N MET A 35 3.17 2.05 2.84
CA MET A 35 3.17 3.38 3.45
C MET A 35 4.51 4.13 3.33
N PHE A 36 5.04 4.16 2.10
CA PHE A 36 6.24 4.89 1.70
C PHE A 36 5.87 5.87 0.60
N ALA A 37 6.00 7.18 0.84
CA ALA A 37 5.63 8.22 -0.11
C ALA A 37 6.56 9.44 -0.07
N CYS A 38 6.91 9.95 -1.25
CA CYS A 38 7.53 11.26 -1.49
C CYS A 38 8.82 11.57 -0.68
N SER A 39 9.49 10.57 -0.10
CA SER A 39 10.70 10.75 0.71
C SER A 39 11.71 9.62 0.51
N LEU A 40 12.97 9.93 0.78
CA LEU A 40 13.99 8.91 1.04
C LEU A 40 13.79 8.39 2.46
N TYR A 41 13.98 7.08 2.61
CA TYR A 41 13.87 6.40 3.89
C TYR A 41 15.24 5.87 4.30
N PRO A 42 15.50 5.71 5.61
CA PRO A 42 16.70 5.03 6.10
C PRO A 42 16.83 3.62 5.51
N THR A 43 18.05 3.11 5.52
CA THR A 43 18.37 1.75 5.00
C THR A 43 19.25 0.97 5.98
N ASP A 44 19.29 1.41 7.23
CA ASP A 44 19.93 0.66 8.31
C ASP A 44 19.13 -0.62 8.64
N ASP A 45 19.82 -1.60 9.21
CA ASP A 45 19.26 -2.93 9.47
C ASP A 45 18.05 -2.89 10.41
N ASP A 46 18.05 -1.99 11.40
CA ASP A 46 16.93 -1.84 12.34
C ASP A 46 15.68 -1.30 11.63
N PHE A 47 15.85 -0.29 10.78
CA PHE A 47 14.76 0.23 9.95
C PHE A 47 14.23 -0.84 8.98
N ILE A 48 15.11 -1.57 8.29
CA ILE A 48 14.70 -2.64 7.37
C ILE A 48 13.97 -3.76 8.11
N ALA A 49 14.42 -4.14 9.31
CA ALA A 49 13.76 -5.16 10.12
C ALA A 49 12.34 -4.72 10.56
N SER A 50 12.19 -3.45 10.93
CA SER A 50 10.88 -2.84 11.24
C SER A 50 9.95 -2.88 10.03
N VAL A 51 10.42 -2.41 8.86
CA VAL A 51 9.68 -2.41 7.60
C VAL A 51 9.27 -3.82 7.17
N SER A 52 10.18 -4.79 7.27
CA SER A 52 9.90 -6.19 6.96
C SER A 52 8.79 -6.75 7.85
N THR A 53 8.78 -6.38 9.13
CA THR A 53 7.74 -6.78 10.07
C THR A 53 6.39 -6.16 9.69
N GLU A 54 6.36 -4.86 9.42
CA GLU A 54 5.17 -4.12 8.99
C GLU A 54 4.56 -4.74 7.72
N ILE A 55 5.36 -4.85 6.64
CA ILE A 55 4.90 -5.37 5.35
C ILE A 55 4.37 -6.79 5.51
N THR A 56 5.07 -7.65 6.25
CA THR A 56 4.64 -9.04 6.47
C THR A 56 3.29 -9.10 7.18
N GLN A 57 3.08 -8.26 8.20
CA GLN A 57 1.81 -8.21 8.93
C GLN A 57 0.67 -7.70 8.04
N GLN A 58 0.90 -6.63 7.28
CA GLN A 58 -0.14 -6.02 6.43
C GLN A 58 -0.51 -6.90 5.24
N VAL A 59 0.48 -7.49 4.56
CA VAL A 59 0.22 -8.44 3.46
C VAL A 59 -0.57 -9.64 3.99
N ARG A 60 -0.17 -10.22 5.13
CA ARG A 60 -0.90 -11.36 5.70
C ARG A 60 -2.33 -11.00 6.08
N ARG A 61 -2.55 -9.80 6.64
CA ARG A 61 -3.87 -9.30 6.99
C ARG A 61 -4.74 -9.14 5.75
N LEU A 62 -4.21 -8.56 4.68
CA LEU A 62 -5.02 -8.05 3.57
C LEU A 62 -5.11 -8.98 2.34
N GLN A 63 -4.15 -9.90 2.14
CA GLN A 63 -4.05 -10.73 0.93
C GLN A 63 -5.28 -11.58 0.57
N HIS A 64 -6.22 -11.76 1.51
CA HIS A 64 -7.42 -12.56 1.29
C HIS A 64 -8.59 -11.75 0.69
N HIS A 65 -8.47 -10.42 0.60
CA HIS A 65 -9.46 -9.55 -0.03
C HIS A 65 -9.34 -9.60 -1.55
N ALA A 66 -10.41 -10.02 -2.22
CA ALA A 66 -10.46 -10.11 -3.68
C ALA A 66 -10.43 -8.75 -4.38
N SER A 67 -10.80 -7.68 -3.66
CA SER A 67 -10.73 -6.29 -4.15
C SER A 67 -9.30 -5.83 -4.40
N ILE A 68 -8.28 -6.37 -3.72
CA ILE A 68 -6.90 -5.92 -3.91
C ILE A 68 -6.38 -6.42 -5.26
N ALA A 69 -6.21 -5.48 -6.19
CA ALA A 69 -5.78 -5.77 -7.55
C ALA A 69 -4.25 -5.76 -7.70
N VAL A 70 -3.58 -4.81 -7.04
CA VAL A 70 -2.13 -4.59 -7.16
C VAL A 70 -1.54 -4.10 -5.84
N TRP A 71 -0.36 -4.64 -5.51
CA TRP A 71 0.53 -4.13 -4.46
C TRP A 71 1.60 -3.23 -5.10
N ALA A 72 1.70 -1.98 -4.65
CA ALA A 72 2.70 -1.03 -5.10
C ALA A 72 3.70 -0.71 -3.98
N GLY A 73 4.99 -0.81 -4.31
CA GLY A 73 6.11 -0.65 -3.37
C GLY A 73 6.15 0.70 -2.65
N ASN A 74 5.77 1.76 -3.34
CA ASN A 74 5.83 3.14 -2.85
C ASN A 74 5.04 4.09 -3.76
N ASN A 75 4.92 5.33 -3.30
CA ASN A 75 4.53 6.47 -4.12
C ASN A 75 5.74 7.36 -4.44
N GLU A 76 6.07 7.50 -5.72
CA GLU A 76 7.01 8.47 -6.30
C GLU A 76 8.48 8.40 -5.86
N ILE A 77 8.91 7.35 -5.16
CA ILE A 77 10.31 7.25 -4.70
C ILE A 77 11.26 6.95 -5.87
N ILE A 78 10.85 6.15 -6.86
CA ILE A 78 11.72 5.78 -8.00
C ILE A 78 12.06 6.98 -8.89
N ILE A 79 11.17 7.97 -8.98
CA ILE A 79 11.38 9.20 -9.77
C ILE A 79 12.50 10.05 -9.16
N SER A 80 12.63 10.07 -7.83
CA SER A 80 13.69 10.81 -7.14
C SER A 80 15.11 10.33 -7.46
N TRP A 81 15.28 9.08 -7.89
CA TRP A 81 16.57 8.50 -8.29
C TRP A 81 16.96 8.78 -9.75
N VAL A 82 15.97 9.04 -10.62
CA VAL A 82 16.19 9.28 -12.06
C VAL A 82 16.48 10.76 -12.37
N GLN A 83 16.23 11.67 -11.43
CA GLN A 83 16.50 13.11 -11.57
C GLN A 83 17.91 13.53 -11.08
N ARG A 84 18.85 12.60 -10.92
CA ARG A 84 20.28 12.91 -10.64
C ARG A 84 21.17 12.51 -11.81
#